data_AF-A0AAD5DI58-F1
#
_entry.id   AF-A0AAD5DI58-F1
#
_cell.length_a   1.000
_cell.length_b   1.000
_cell.length_c   1.000
_cell.angle_alpha   90.00
_cell.angle_beta   90.00
_cell.angle_gamma   90.00
#
_symmetry.space_group_name_H-M   'P 1'
#
loop_
_entity.id
_entity.type
_entity.pdbx_description
1 polymer ?
#
loop_
_entity_poly.entity_id
_entity_poly.type
_entity_poly.pdbx_seq_one_letter_code
_entity_poly.pdbx_strand_id
1 'polypeptide(L)'
;MAKGAKPRQLSRGAQALVGALALVIVLVSQRRVQLAAVDTAPPSSQEWGPAAAAAAAAPSGPHRSLANRSATIDGNERRVVPDCKLDLDQGPFARNCTALRDVCVDQGRIIVYDPKYRPLLFNGPPVGIPKIDSGPRNRVFHYTYLNSVTLKYLEVGLPEIHVRPATTREPRRYLAEPQFSSCTVPIVFYPFHSFNYAHSLRDNGAELYSALKETPWEAHARLVPMTGEGLALSPTHHLLWQPLSPYRLDAWEEFTVRLRDDQIGAPPADGGPLPSFEGGEQSCFRQLFVCNTFLAKAVDKYRLYSYGQYLVRRYHEQLFSGQTPEAVVLQPLPLVDSSDVGPDVSHQPGRSQLPPPVSILHSLGAASASSPLTGAGTQAELRIVFQKWDGEERQLINMAELVEQCNQWEYTAPSGAHVHAVCVQMNTPTLEAGIVAAQQADILIMVHGCVQGEGSLIELTMYEFEETQAHASYPIRNSKDKNSQVQYWKLLTCDPASSFMCEREKAERANGTLTRSNWSKHRSLKLRHACCGFSVGAMLPGEGQHCIPRIRQYVECTRWEALETALQAAVDTAGDTDVYWQLWREGRWWWLVSDTETVYAGPDFKQTCRKARQQGLIGRGA
;
A
#
# COMPACT_ATOMS: atom_id res chain seq x y z
N MET A 1 -47.05 5.54 -57.61
CA MET A 1 -48.10 4.80 -56.88
C MET A 1 -47.48 4.33 -55.57
N ALA A 2 -47.55 5.11 -54.49
CA ALA A 2 -48.68 5.27 -53.57
C ALA A 2 -48.90 4.06 -52.63
N LYS A 3 -49.08 4.39 -51.34
CA LYS A 3 -49.36 3.58 -50.14
C LYS A 3 -48.10 3.16 -49.38
N GLY A 4 -47.79 3.61 -48.17
CA GLY A 4 -48.63 4.16 -47.11
C GLY A 4 -48.61 3.19 -45.91
N ALA A 5 -47.74 3.41 -44.93
CA ALA A 5 -47.75 2.70 -43.66
C ALA A 5 -47.56 3.70 -42.50
N LYS A 6 -48.48 3.61 -41.55
CA LYS A 6 -48.77 4.53 -40.43
C LYS A 6 -47.66 4.53 -39.35
N PRO A 7 -47.44 5.65 -38.64
CA PRO A 7 -46.68 5.65 -37.40
C PRO A 7 -47.53 5.05 -36.26
N ARG A 8 -46.92 4.16 -35.47
CA ARG A 8 -47.49 3.61 -34.24
C ARG A 8 -47.61 4.73 -33.20
N GLN A 9 -48.84 4.95 -32.73
CA GLN A 9 -49.13 5.69 -31.51
C GLN A 9 -48.48 4.99 -30.31
N LEU A 10 -47.56 5.68 -29.64
CA LEU A 10 -47.20 5.39 -28.24
C LEU A 10 -48.15 6.18 -27.34
N SER A 11 -48.76 5.44 -26.42
CA SER A 11 -49.81 5.88 -25.51
C SER A 11 -49.39 7.05 -24.62
N ARG A 12 -50.26 8.05 -24.57
CA ARG A 12 -50.32 9.10 -23.54
C ARG A 12 -50.48 8.43 -22.16
N GLY A 13 -49.39 8.27 -21.42
CA GLY A 13 -49.43 7.63 -20.11
C GLY A 13 -48.21 7.81 -19.21
N ALA A 14 -47.23 8.66 -19.56
CA ALA A 14 -46.01 8.81 -18.76
C ALA A 14 -45.37 10.21 -18.86
N GLN A 15 -46.18 11.27 -18.89
CA GLN A 15 -45.68 12.67 -18.79
C GLN A 15 -46.40 13.50 -17.71
N ALA A 16 -47.12 12.85 -16.79
CA ALA A 16 -47.84 13.54 -15.71
C ALA A 16 -47.40 13.14 -14.28
N LEU A 17 -46.28 12.42 -14.11
CA LEU A 17 -45.83 11.96 -12.80
C LEU A 17 -44.42 12.41 -12.36
N VAL A 18 -43.79 13.34 -13.08
CA VAL A 18 -42.46 13.88 -12.71
C VAL A 18 -42.54 15.35 -12.26
N GLY A 19 -43.68 16.01 -12.44
CA GLY A 19 -43.89 17.42 -12.04
C GLY A 19 -44.46 17.65 -10.63
N ALA A 20 -44.87 16.60 -9.89
CA ALA A 20 -45.66 16.75 -8.66
C ALA A 20 -44.93 16.33 -7.36
N LEU A 21 -43.70 15.82 -7.41
CA LEU A 21 -42.95 15.45 -6.20
C LEU A 21 -41.84 16.45 -5.80
N ALA A 22 -41.61 17.48 -6.61
CA ALA A 22 -40.59 18.51 -6.34
C ALA A 22 -41.13 19.73 -5.56
N LEU A 23 -42.40 19.75 -5.15
CA LEU A 23 -43.04 20.91 -4.50
C LEU A 23 -43.47 20.69 -3.04
N VAL A 24 -43.19 19.53 -2.44
CA VAL A 24 -43.63 19.19 -1.06
C VAL A 24 -42.48 19.19 -0.04
N ILE A 25 -41.22 19.19 -0.44
CA ILE A 25 -40.08 19.15 0.50
C ILE A 25 -39.54 20.55 0.86
N VAL A 26 -39.95 21.60 0.14
CA VAL A 26 -39.48 22.99 0.38
C VAL A 26 -40.38 23.77 1.36
N LEU A 27 -41.48 23.20 1.87
CA LEU A 27 -42.48 23.95 2.64
C LEU A 27 -42.80 23.43 4.06
N VAL A 28 -41.96 22.58 4.66
CA VAL A 28 -42.14 22.14 6.06
C VAL A 28 -40.83 22.23 6.86
N SER A 29 -40.29 23.44 7.09
CA SER A 29 -39.37 23.65 8.24
C SER A 29 -39.19 25.11 8.69
N GLN A 30 -40.01 26.07 8.27
CA GLN A 30 -39.97 27.43 8.83
C GLN A 30 -41.23 27.72 9.66
N ARG A 31 -41.00 28.11 10.93
CA ARG A 31 -41.94 28.64 11.95
C ARG A 31 -42.86 27.59 12.60
N ARG A 32 -42.97 27.45 13.93
CA ARG A 32 -42.78 28.35 15.09
C ARG A 32 -42.82 27.48 16.36
N VAL A 33 -41.98 27.75 17.37
CA VAL A 33 -42.41 27.93 18.77
C VAL A 33 -41.40 28.87 19.47
N GLN A 34 -41.82 30.12 19.69
CA GLN A 34 -41.51 30.95 20.87
C GLN A 34 -42.56 30.55 21.93
N LEU A 35 -42.37 30.48 23.25
CA LEU A 35 -41.57 31.21 24.24
C LEU A 35 -41.60 30.37 25.54
N ALA A 36 -40.51 30.36 26.32
CA ALA A 36 -40.57 30.39 27.78
C ALA A 36 -39.17 30.73 28.32
N ALA A 37 -39.04 31.93 28.88
CA ALA A 37 -37.90 32.33 29.68
C ALA A 37 -37.93 31.55 31.01
N VAL A 38 -36.81 30.94 31.38
CA VAL A 38 -36.49 30.57 32.77
C VAL A 38 -35.04 30.94 32.99
N ASP A 39 -34.84 31.91 33.89
CA ASP A 39 -33.58 32.25 34.51
C ASP A 39 -32.98 31.03 35.21
N THR A 40 -31.81 30.58 34.77
CA THR A 40 -30.87 29.87 35.63
C THR A 40 -29.45 30.33 35.33
N ALA A 41 -28.77 30.75 36.40
CA ALA A 41 -27.41 31.26 36.42
C ALA A 41 -26.39 30.27 35.84
N PRO A 42 -25.25 30.75 35.29
CA PRO A 42 -24.21 29.87 34.77
C PRO A 42 -23.52 29.10 35.90
N PRO A 43 -23.30 27.79 35.77
CA PRO A 43 -22.40 27.09 36.66
C PRO A 43 -20.96 27.52 36.35
N SER A 44 -20.25 27.75 37.44
CA SER A 44 -18.83 28.06 37.54
C SER A 44 -17.95 27.17 36.67
N SER A 45 -16.94 27.81 36.08
CA SER A 45 -15.69 27.25 35.60
C SER A 45 -15.25 26.01 36.38
N GLN A 46 -15.40 24.84 35.77
CA GLN A 46 -14.71 23.63 36.18
C GLN A 46 -13.56 23.43 35.21
N GLU A 47 -12.35 23.48 35.75
CA GLU A 47 -11.07 23.35 35.07
C GLU A 47 -11.01 22.07 34.25
N TRP A 48 -10.89 22.20 32.93
CA TRP A 48 -10.37 21.15 32.08
C TRP A 48 -8.88 21.38 31.96
N GLY A 49 -8.11 20.63 32.75
CA GLY A 49 -6.65 20.56 32.65
C GLY A 49 -6.21 20.04 31.29
N PRO A 50 -4.97 20.34 30.87
CA PRO A 50 -4.44 19.93 29.57
C PRO A 50 -4.23 18.42 29.55
N ALA A 51 -4.96 17.71 28.70
CA ALA A 51 -4.66 16.33 28.37
C ALA A 51 -3.35 16.28 27.56
N ALA A 52 -2.41 15.50 28.11
CA ALA A 52 -1.05 15.30 27.65
C ALA A 52 -0.91 15.01 26.15
N ALA A 53 -0.31 15.94 25.42
CA ALA A 53 0.44 15.66 24.21
C ALA A 53 1.86 15.21 24.64
N ALA A 54 2.00 13.94 24.99
CA ALA A 54 3.31 13.31 25.17
C ALA A 54 3.82 12.86 23.80
N ALA A 55 4.34 13.81 23.02
CA ALA A 55 5.15 13.54 21.85
C ALA A 55 6.54 13.09 22.32
N ALA A 56 6.95 11.90 21.88
CA ALA A 56 8.28 11.38 22.08
C ALA A 56 9.31 12.30 21.39
N ALA A 57 10.11 13.01 22.18
CA ALA A 57 11.33 13.65 21.72
C ALA A 57 12.38 12.56 21.49
N ALA A 58 12.59 12.16 20.23
CA ALA A 58 13.70 11.30 19.86
C ALA A 58 15.02 12.09 19.90
N PRO A 59 16.12 11.54 20.43
CA PRO A 59 17.42 12.21 20.38
C PRO A 59 17.98 12.19 18.96
N SER A 60 18.39 13.37 18.49
CA SER A 60 19.04 13.61 17.20
C SER A 60 20.39 12.88 17.14
N GLY A 61 20.42 11.74 16.46
CA GLY A 61 21.65 11.05 16.08
C GLY A 61 22.45 11.84 15.04
N PRO A 62 23.77 11.58 14.91
CA PRO A 62 24.66 12.41 14.10
C PRO A 62 24.43 12.15 12.61
N HIS A 63 23.65 13.01 11.96
CA HIS A 63 23.64 13.10 10.51
C HIS A 63 25.04 13.51 10.02
N ARG A 64 25.58 12.74 9.07
CA ARG A 64 26.78 13.06 8.29
C ARG A 64 26.50 14.27 7.38
N SER A 65 26.50 15.43 8.03
CA SER A 65 26.94 16.75 7.63
C SER A 65 27.16 17.02 6.13
N LEU A 66 26.09 17.42 5.43
CA LEU A 66 26.13 18.64 4.58
C LEU A 66 25.95 19.92 5.44
N ALA A 67 25.84 19.76 6.76
CA ALA A 67 25.55 20.79 7.75
C ALA A 67 26.77 21.44 8.42
N ASN A 68 28.02 21.05 8.12
CA ASN A 68 29.25 21.64 8.72
C ASN A 68 29.63 23.00 8.12
N ARG A 69 28.69 23.70 7.51
CA ARG A 69 28.74 25.15 7.33
C ARG A 69 27.75 25.84 8.28
N SER A 70 27.72 25.44 9.55
CA SER A 70 27.32 26.36 10.61
C SER A 70 28.47 27.32 10.86
N ALA A 71 28.62 28.29 9.95
CA ALA A 71 29.27 29.53 10.29
C ALA A 71 28.42 30.21 11.36
N THR A 72 29.04 30.66 12.45
CA THR A 72 28.47 31.64 13.37
C THR A 72 27.90 32.80 12.55
N ILE A 73 26.56 32.87 12.47
CA ILE A 73 25.84 33.95 11.78
C ILE A 73 25.82 35.14 12.73
N ASP A 74 26.92 35.88 12.77
CA ASP A 74 26.92 37.23 13.29
C ASP A 74 26.39 38.18 12.21
N GLY A 75 25.23 38.79 12.48
CA GLY A 75 24.83 40.08 11.92
C GLY A 75 24.61 40.20 10.40
N ASN A 76 23.34 40.06 9.98
CA ASN A 76 22.74 40.81 8.86
C ASN A 76 23.28 40.59 7.44
N GLU A 77 24.18 39.64 7.18
CA GLU A 77 24.49 39.23 5.81
C GLU A 77 23.25 38.57 5.19
N ARG A 78 22.55 39.31 4.31
CA ARG A 78 21.54 38.77 3.41
C ARG A 78 22.15 37.56 2.71
N ARG A 79 21.74 36.36 3.11
CA ARG A 79 22.11 35.11 2.45
C ARG A 79 21.67 35.24 0.99
N VAL A 80 22.64 35.37 0.08
CA VAL A 80 22.36 35.45 -1.34
C VAL A 80 21.70 34.13 -1.73
N VAL A 81 20.41 34.19 -2.09
CA VAL A 81 19.69 33.02 -2.58
C VAL A 81 20.38 32.61 -3.89
N PRO A 82 20.90 31.39 -4.00
CA PRO A 82 21.55 30.96 -5.23
C PRO A 82 20.53 30.99 -6.37
N ASP A 83 20.93 31.52 -7.52
CA ASP A 83 20.11 31.42 -8.73
C ASP A 83 20.37 30.06 -9.39
N CYS A 84 19.45 29.12 -9.21
CA CYS A 84 19.55 27.79 -9.81
C CYS A 84 19.06 27.80 -11.26
N LYS A 85 19.92 27.38 -12.18
CA LYS A 85 19.56 27.15 -13.59
C LYS A 85 19.23 25.68 -13.79
N LEU A 86 17.95 25.34 -13.57
CA LEU A 86 17.43 23.98 -13.71
C LEU A 86 16.84 23.76 -15.10
N ASP A 87 17.10 22.60 -15.70
CA ASP A 87 16.49 22.19 -16.98
C ASP A 87 15.11 21.56 -16.74
N LEU A 88 14.11 22.42 -16.53
CA LEU A 88 12.76 22.03 -16.13
C LEU A 88 11.86 21.61 -17.29
N ASP A 89 12.31 21.78 -18.53
CA ASP A 89 11.53 21.41 -19.72
C ASP A 89 11.79 19.92 -20.12
N GLN A 90 12.64 19.21 -19.36
CA GLN A 90 12.96 17.80 -19.55
C GLN A 90 12.35 16.89 -18.48
N GLY A 91 12.20 15.62 -18.84
CA GLY A 91 11.81 14.55 -17.92
C GLY A 91 10.30 14.25 -17.85
N PRO A 92 9.90 13.24 -17.08
CA PRO A 92 8.51 12.76 -17.03
C PRO A 92 7.50 13.80 -16.54
N PHE A 93 7.89 14.68 -15.61
CA PHE A 93 7.01 15.73 -15.08
C PHE A 93 6.65 16.76 -16.15
N ALA A 94 7.61 17.21 -16.94
CA ALA A 94 7.37 18.16 -18.03
C ALA A 94 6.45 17.58 -19.12
N ARG A 95 6.54 16.27 -19.39
CA ARG A 95 5.73 15.61 -20.42
C ARG A 95 4.27 15.35 -20.01
N ASN A 96 3.99 15.19 -18.72
CA ASN A 96 2.72 14.62 -18.27
C ASN A 96 2.01 15.42 -17.17
N CYS A 97 2.65 16.47 -16.64
CA CYS A 97 2.05 17.36 -15.67
C CYS A 97 1.80 18.75 -16.26
N THR A 98 0.86 19.49 -15.67
CA THR A 98 0.64 20.90 -16.02
C THR A 98 1.76 21.73 -15.42
N ALA A 99 2.63 22.28 -16.27
CA ALA A 99 3.69 23.19 -15.85
C ALA A 99 3.18 24.63 -15.76
N LEU A 100 3.36 25.26 -14.61
CA LEU A 100 3.04 26.67 -14.37
C LEU A 100 4.33 27.42 -14.06
N ARG A 101 4.48 28.62 -14.63
CA ARG A 101 5.66 29.48 -14.46
C ARG A 101 5.31 30.73 -13.67
N ASP A 102 6.27 31.22 -12.91
CA ASP A 102 6.16 32.41 -12.06
C ASP A 102 4.88 32.36 -11.24
N VAL A 103 4.81 31.44 -10.29
CA VAL A 103 3.61 31.19 -9.50
C VAL A 103 3.83 31.50 -8.04
N CYS A 104 2.77 31.88 -7.34
CA CYS A 104 2.71 31.79 -5.90
C CYS A 104 1.55 30.89 -5.46
N VAL A 105 1.65 30.29 -4.28
CA VAL A 105 0.58 29.54 -3.64
C VAL A 105 0.13 30.26 -2.37
N ASP A 106 -1.18 30.41 -2.20
CA ASP A 106 -1.79 31.03 -1.00
C ASP A 106 -3.26 30.59 -0.88
N GLN A 107 -3.63 30.12 0.31
CA GLN A 107 -4.99 29.70 0.70
C GLN A 107 -5.64 28.69 -0.27
N GLY A 108 -4.93 27.61 -0.60
CA GLY A 108 -5.44 26.57 -1.49
C GLY A 108 -5.53 26.97 -2.96
N ARG A 109 -4.89 28.08 -3.37
CA ARG A 109 -4.95 28.60 -4.75
C ARG A 109 -3.57 28.74 -5.35
N ILE A 110 -3.50 28.64 -6.68
CA ILE A 110 -2.33 29.02 -7.46
C ILE A 110 -2.57 30.40 -8.08
N ILE A 111 -1.62 31.30 -7.86
CA ILE A 111 -1.61 32.67 -8.37
C ILE A 111 -0.52 32.75 -9.43
N VAL A 112 -0.90 32.94 -10.70
CA VAL A 112 0.05 32.99 -11.82
C VAL A 112 0.46 34.43 -12.16
N TYR A 113 1.75 34.65 -12.34
CA TYR A 113 2.34 35.94 -12.72
C TYR A 113 2.79 35.96 -14.18
N ASP A 114 2.84 34.80 -14.85
CA ASP A 114 3.16 34.67 -16.26
C ASP A 114 2.25 35.60 -17.11
N PRO A 115 2.84 36.53 -17.90
CA PRO A 115 2.09 37.45 -18.75
C PRO A 115 1.08 36.76 -19.68
N LYS A 116 1.31 35.49 -20.08
CA LYS A 116 0.41 34.78 -20.99
C LYS A 116 -1.00 34.55 -20.41
N TYR A 117 -1.14 34.54 -19.08
CA TYR A 117 -2.43 34.39 -18.41
C TYR A 117 -3.06 35.71 -17.99
N ARG A 118 -2.35 36.82 -18.20
CA ARG A 118 -2.84 38.17 -17.87
C ARG A 118 -3.43 38.82 -19.13
N PRO A 119 -4.56 39.53 -19.01
CA PRO A 119 -5.07 40.28 -20.14
C PRO A 119 -4.07 41.38 -20.53
N LEU A 120 -3.65 41.40 -21.80
CA LEU A 120 -2.72 42.41 -22.35
C LEU A 120 -3.32 43.82 -22.36
N LEU A 121 -4.65 43.94 -22.28
CA LEU A 121 -5.39 45.20 -22.29
C LEU A 121 -6.35 45.25 -21.10
N PHE A 122 -6.38 46.40 -20.43
CA PHE A 122 -6.67 46.66 -19.02
C PHE A 122 -7.96 46.12 -18.35
N ASN A 123 -8.83 45.33 -19.00
CA ASN A 123 -10.07 44.81 -18.36
C ASN A 123 -10.60 43.49 -18.97
N GLY A 124 -9.75 42.68 -19.62
CA GLY A 124 -10.19 41.40 -20.20
C GLY A 124 -10.32 40.26 -19.18
N PRO A 125 -11.19 39.26 -19.42
CA PRO A 125 -11.14 38.02 -18.64
C PRO A 125 -9.77 37.35 -18.82
N PRO A 126 -9.28 36.60 -17.81
CA PRO A 126 -8.07 35.83 -18.00
C PRO A 126 -8.25 34.81 -19.14
N VAL A 127 -7.26 34.72 -20.02
CA VAL A 127 -7.28 33.80 -21.17
C VAL A 127 -6.33 32.64 -20.89
N GLY A 128 -6.79 31.42 -21.18
CA GLY A 128 -5.94 30.23 -21.15
C GLY A 128 -5.54 29.73 -19.77
N ILE A 129 -6.19 30.19 -18.69
CA ILE A 129 -5.95 29.64 -17.35
C ILE A 129 -6.26 28.15 -17.36
N PRO A 130 -5.30 27.29 -16.97
CA PRO A 130 -5.53 25.87 -16.97
C PRO A 130 -6.57 25.52 -15.89
N LYS A 131 -7.54 24.70 -16.27
CA LYS A 131 -8.42 24.04 -15.33
C LYS A 131 -7.68 22.82 -14.77
N ILE A 132 -7.47 22.80 -13.45
CA ILE A 132 -6.72 21.74 -12.77
C ILE A 132 -7.67 20.93 -11.91
N ASP A 133 -8.32 19.96 -12.54
CA ASP A 133 -9.24 19.03 -11.90
C ASP A 133 -8.57 17.70 -11.55
N SER A 134 -9.16 16.96 -10.61
CA SER A 134 -8.75 15.59 -10.34
C SER A 134 -9.07 14.70 -11.55
N GLY A 135 -8.06 14.01 -12.07
CA GLY A 135 -8.23 13.06 -13.15
C GLY A 135 -9.24 11.97 -12.77
N PRO A 136 -9.96 11.34 -13.72
CA PRO A 136 -11.09 10.44 -13.44
C PRO A 136 -10.83 9.31 -12.45
N ARG A 137 -9.57 8.88 -12.34
CA ARG A 137 -9.13 7.80 -11.45
C ARG A 137 -8.60 8.30 -10.10
N ASN A 138 -8.29 9.58 -9.99
CA ASN A 138 -7.71 10.23 -8.82
C ASN A 138 -8.74 11.20 -8.20
N ARG A 139 -10.04 10.91 -8.37
CA ARG A 139 -11.13 11.76 -7.85
C ARG A 139 -11.47 11.47 -6.40
N VAL A 140 -11.10 10.30 -5.90
CA VAL A 140 -11.51 9.84 -4.58
C VAL A 140 -10.29 9.71 -3.69
N PHE A 141 -10.33 10.44 -2.60
CA PHE A 141 -9.47 10.27 -1.45
C PHE A 141 -10.19 9.35 -0.46
N HIS A 142 -9.58 8.20 -0.17
CA HIS A 142 -10.08 7.31 0.86
C HIS A 142 -9.34 7.61 2.14
N TYR A 143 -10.03 7.86 3.23
CA TYR A 143 -9.41 7.88 4.54
C TYR A 143 -10.22 7.09 5.55
N THR A 144 -9.53 6.59 6.55
CA THR A 144 -10.14 5.83 7.64
C THR A 144 -10.46 6.78 8.77
N TYR A 145 -11.70 6.78 9.25
CA TYR A 145 -12.08 7.52 10.45
C TYR A 145 -12.56 6.57 11.54
N LEU A 146 -12.26 6.93 12.79
CA LEU A 146 -12.73 6.23 13.97
C LEU A 146 -14.18 6.64 14.23
N ASN A 147 -15.12 5.72 13.99
CA ASN A 147 -16.39 5.74 14.69
C ASN A 147 -16.24 4.85 15.93
N SER A 148 -16.98 5.13 17.02
CA SER A 148 -16.83 4.55 18.37
C SER A 148 -16.80 3.02 18.45
N VAL A 149 -17.09 2.30 17.36
CA VAL A 149 -17.11 0.84 17.30
C VAL A 149 -16.51 0.27 16.01
N THR A 150 -16.32 1.06 14.94
CA THR A 150 -15.90 0.53 13.62
C THR A 150 -15.03 1.50 12.83
N LEU A 151 -13.95 0.98 12.24
CA LEU A 151 -13.17 1.67 11.21
C LEU A 151 -14.00 1.74 9.93
N LYS A 152 -14.43 2.94 9.56
CA LYS A 152 -15.14 3.20 8.30
C LYS A 152 -14.23 3.93 7.32
N TYR A 153 -14.37 3.59 6.05
CA TYR A 153 -13.75 4.31 4.95
C TYR A 153 -14.69 5.44 4.54
N LEU A 154 -14.21 6.69 4.57
CA LEU A 154 -14.90 7.79 3.90
C LEU A 154 -14.25 8.01 2.54
N GLU A 155 -15.09 8.18 1.52
CA GLU A 155 -14.70 8.57 0.18
C GLU A 155 -14.97 10.07 0.03
N VAL A 156 -13.91 10.86 -0.10
CA VAL A 156 -13.99 12.30 -0.28
C VAL A 156 -13.46 12.68 -1.66
N GLY A 157 -14.15 13.61 -2.31
CA GLY A 157 -13.70 14.14 -3.59
C GLY A 157 -12.38 14.91 -3.44
N LEU A 158 -11.37 14.59 -4.27
CA LEU A 158 -10.16 15.42 -4.35
C LEU A 158 -10.50 16.76 -5.03
N PRO A 159 -10.18 17.89 -4.39
CA PRO A 159 -10.64 19.21 -4.86
C PRO A 159 -9.94 19.63 -6.16
N GLU A 160 -10.63 20.49 -6.91
CA GLU A 160 -10.03 21.25 -8.01
C GLU A 160 -9.08 22.30 -7.44
N ILE A 161 -7.91 22.48 -8.05
CA ILE A 161 -7.02 23.59 -7.68
C ILE A 161 -7.44 24.83 -8.45
N HIS A 162 -7.90 25.84 -7.73
CA HIS A 162 -8.26 27.12 -8.33
C HIS A 162 -7.00 27.90 -8.73
N VAL A 163 -6.88 28.17 -10.02
CA VAL A 163 -5.82 28.99 -10.61
C VAL A 163 -6.38 30.37 -10.96
N ARG A 164 -5.68 31.44 -10.58
CA ARG A 164 -6.05 32.83 -10.92
C ARG A 164 -4.84 33.64 -11.36
N PRO A 165 -5.00 34.70 -12.18
CA PRO A 165 -3.90 35.60 -12.42
C PRO A 165 -3.65 36.44 -11.15
N ALA A 166 -2.40 36.88 -10.96
CA ALA A 166 -2.11 37.89 -9.96
C ALA A 166 -2.78 39.22 -10.32
N THR A 167 -3.10 39.99 -9.30
CA THR A 167 -3.73 41.31 -9.37
C THR A 167 -2.74 42.39 -8.95
N THR A 168 -3.05 43.66 -9.22
CA THR A 168 -2.21 44.78 -8.76
C THR A 168 -2.39 45.09 -7.26
N ARG A 169 -3.33 44.43 -6.59
CA ARG A 169 -3.70 44.66 -5.19
C ARG A 169 -3.64 43.36 -4.39
N GLU A 170 -2.54 42.64 -4.51
CA GLU A 170 -2.32 41.46 -3.69
C GLU A 170 -2.22 41.84 -2.21
N PRO A 171 -2.86 41.09 -1.29
CA PRO A 171 -3.03 41.51 0.11
C PRO A 171 -1.77 41.31 0.97
N ARG A 172 -0.77 40.59 0.48
CA ARG A 172 0.48 40.25 1.19
C ARG A 172 1.67 40.81 0.43
N ARG A 173 2.71 41.24 1.13
CA ARG A 173 3.90 41.81 0.48
C ARG A 173 4.59 40.81 -0.44
N TYR A 174 4.74 39.56 -0.01
CA TYR A 174 5.37 38.51 -0.82
C TYR A 174 4.56 38.13 -2.08
N LEU A 175 3.27 38.50 -2.14
CA LEU A 175 2.45 38.35 -3.35
C LEU A 175 2.53 39.62 -4.22
N ALA A 176 2.54 40.81 -3.61
CA ALA A 176 2.68 42.05 -4.36
C ALA A 176 4.08 42.19 -5.01
N GLU A 177 5.12 41.70 -4.34
CA GLU A 177 6.53 41.76 -4.73
C GLU A 177 7.13 40.33 -4.66
N PRO A 178 6.71 39.40 -5.53
CA PRO A 178 7.10 38.00 -5.41
C PRO A 178 8.60 37.80 -5.67
N GLN A 179 9.25 37.10 -4.76
CA GLN A 179 10.57 36.54 -4.96
C GLN A 179 10.41 35.07 -5.32
N PHE A 180 10.61 34.75 -6.60
CA PHE A 180 10.43 33.39 -7.09
C PHE A 180 11.66 32.55 -6.78
N SER A 181 11.46 31.48 -6.00
CA SER A 181 12.44 30.41 -5.83
C SER A 181 12.76 29.79 -7.20
N SER A 182 14.02 29.87 -7.63
CA SER A 182 14.52 29.16 -8.83
C SER A 182 15.12 27.79 -8.49
N CYS A 183 15.35 27.51 -7.20
CA CYS A 183 15.96 26.27 -6.74
C CYS A 183 14.97 25.23 -6.20
N THR A 184 13.77 25.60 -5.78
CA THR A 184 12.77 24.63 -5.31
C THR A 184 11.70 24.46 -6.38
N VAL A 185 11.40 23.21 -6.73
CA VAL A 185 10.39 22.86 -7.73
C VAL A 185 9.29 22.05 -7.07
N PRO A 186 8.14 22.65 -6.71
CA PRO A 186 7.02 21.92 -6.14
C PRO A 186 6.36 21.02 -7.19
N ILE A 187 6.07 19.80 -6.78
CA ILE A 187 5.34 18.79 -7.55
C ILE A 187 4.06 18.47 -6.78
N VAL A 188 2.96 19.10 -7.21
CA VAL A 188 1.63 18.82 -6.68
C VAL A 188 1.12 17.53 -7.31
N PHE A 189 0.87 16.52 -6.49
CA PHE A 189 0.58 15.17 -6.97
C PHE A 189 -0.78 14.69 -6.47
N TYR A 190 -1.68 14.31 -7.38
CA TYR A 190 -2.97 13.71 -7.03
C TYR A 190 -2.81 12.21 -6.84
N PRO A 191 -2.86 11.68 -5.61
CA PRO A 191 -2.54 10.29 -5.40
C PRO A 191 -3.75 9.37 -5.64
N PHE A 192 -3.47 8.09 -5.85
CA PHE A 192 -4.44 7.02 -6.06
C PHE A 192 -4.48 6.08 -4.85
N HIS A 193 -5.64 5.95 -4.18
CA HIS A 193 -5.83 5.09 -2.99
C HIS A 193 -4.71 5.21 -1.94
N SER A 194 -4.33 6.44 -1.58
CA SER A 194 -3.09 6.70 -0.85
C SER A 194 -3.05 6.22 0.61
N PHE A 195 -4.20 5.90 1.20
CA PHE A 195 -4.30 5.26 2.52
C PHE A 195 -4.11 3.75 2.50
N ASN A 196 -4.23 3.13 1.33
CA ASN A 196 -3.87 1.73 1.19
C ASN A 196 -2.36 1.65 0.98
N TYR A 197 -1.66 1.03 1.93
CA TYR A 197 -0.20 0.92 1.91
C TYR A 197 0.34 0.41 0.57
N ALA A 198 -0.22 -0.67 0.03
CA ALA A 198 0.27 -1.29 -1.20
C ALA A 198 0.06 -0.36 -2.42
N HIS A 199 -1.07 0.34 -2.50
CA HIS A 199 -1.29 1.36 -3.52
C HIS A 199 -0.37 2.58 -3.32
N SER A 200 -0.15 3.02 -2.08
CA SER A 200 0.75 4.13 -1.76
C SER A 200 2.21 3.82 -2.15
N LEU A 201 2.67 2.58 -1.93
CA LEU A 201 3.99 2.12 -2.34
C LEU A 201 4.08 1.99 -3.86
N ARG A 202 3.15 1.23 -4.47
CA ARG A 202 3.26 0.77 -5.85
C ARG A 202 2.72 1.78 -6.87
N ASP A 203 1.56 2.36 -6.61
CA ASP A 203 0.85 3.19 -7.59
C ASP A 203 1.22 4.67 -7.47
N ASN A 204 1.85 5.06 -6.37
CA ASN A 204 2.23 6.44 -6.11
C ASN A 204 3.75 6.54 -5.92
N GLY A 205 4.29 5.94 -4.85
CA GLY A 205 5.70 6.04 -4.50
C GLY A 205 6.63 5.54 -5.60
N ALA A 206 6.37 4.36 -6.17
CA ALA A 206 7.19 3.81 -7.26
C ALA A 206 7.08 4.64 -8.55
N GLU A 207 5.91 5.20 -8.86
CA GLU A 207 5.74 6.08 -10.03
C GLU A 207 6.51 7.40 -9.83
N LEU A 208 6.41 8.01 -8.65
CA LEU A 208 7.17 9.21 -8.27
C LEU A 208 8.67 8.94 -8.27
N TYR A 209 9.13 7.85 -7.65
CA TYR A 209 10.54 7.45 -7.65
C TYR A 209 11.07 7.25 -9.07
N SER A 210 10.29 6.59 -9.93
CA SER A 210 10.65 6.40 -11.33
C SER A 210 10.79 7.73 -12.07
N ALA A 211 9.83 8.65 -11.86
CA ALA A 211 9.84 9.97 -12.48
C ALA A 211 11.02 10.83 -11.99
N LEU A 212 11.28 10.83 -10.69
CA LEU A 212 12.41 11.54 -10.08
C LEU A 212 13.75 11.02 -10.64
N LYS A 213 13.93 9.71 -10.74
CA LYS A 213 15.19 9.12 -11.27
C LYS A 213 15.45 9.41 -12.74
N GLU A 214 14.43 9.83 -13.50
CA GLU A 214 14.55 10.28 -14.88
C GLU A 214 14.60 11.82 -15.01
N THR A 215 14.63 12.54 -13.88
CA THR A 215 14.58 13.99 -13.81
C THR A 215 15.94 14.56 -13.37
N PRO A 216 16.65 15.34 -14.21
CA PRO A 216 18.00 15.85 -13.89
C PRO A 216 18.09 16.72 -12.64
N TRP A 217 16.96 17.33 -12.25
CA TRP A 217 16.83 18.22 -11.10
C TRP A 217 16.13 17.55 -9.90
N GLU A 218 16.15 16.22 -9.79
CA GLU A 218 15.45 15.49 -8.69
C GLU A 218 15.76 16.02 -7.28
N ALA A 219 16.99 16.50 -7.03
CA ALA A 219 17.38 17.06 -5.74
C ALA A 219 16.64 18.36 -5.37
N HIS A 220 16.01 19.01 -6.36
CA HIS A 220 15.27 20.26 -6.22
C HIS A 220 13.75 20.04 -6.08
N ALA A 221 13.28 18.80 -6.22
CA ALA A 221 11.86 18.46 -6.20
C ALA A 221 11.31 18.45 -4.77
N ARG A 222 10.29 19.27 -4.50
CA ARG A 222 9.47 19.21 -3.28
C ARG A 222 8.15 18.53 -3.59
N LEU A 223 7.85 17.43 -2.92
CA LEU A 223 6.60 16.69 -3.12
C LEU A 223 5.46 17.31 -2.30
N VAL A 224 4.32 17.53 -2.94
CA VAL A 224 3.11 18.10 -2.31
C VAL A 224 1.89 17.23 -2.68
N PRO A 225 1.55 16.21 -1.87
CA PRO A 225 0.38 15.39 -2.12
C PRO A 225 -0.92 16.17 -1.96
N MET A 226 -1.86 15.94 -2.87
CA MET A 226 -3.25 16.35 -2.67
C MET A 226 -3.96 15.42 -1.69
N THR A 227 -4.66 16.00 -0.72
CA THR A 227 -5.56 15.29 0.19
C THR A 227 -7.01 15.76 -0.01
N GLY A 228 -7.97 15.01 0.53
CA GLY A 228 -9.38 15.41 0.52
C GLY A 228 -9.67 16.33 1.69
N GLU A 229 -10.46 17.40 1.49
CA GLU A 229 -10.99 18.28 2.55
C GLU A 229 -9.94 18.87 3.52
N GLY A 230 -8.68 19.03 3.10
CA GLY A 230 -7.63 19.54 3.99
C GLY A 230 -7.21 18.58 5.09
N LEU A 231 -7.41 17.28 4.88
CA LEU A 231 -6.90 16.25 5.76
C LEU A 231 -5.36 16.22 5.73
N ALA A 232 -4.76 15.95 6.88
CA ALA A 232 -3.33 15.73 6.99
C ALA A 232 -2.89 14.48 6.23
N LEU A 233 -1.59 14.40 5.93
CA LEU A 233 -0.98 13.19 5.39
C LEU A 233 -1.06 12.05 6.42
N SER A 234 -1.30 10.83 5.94
CA SER A 234 -1.25 9.65 6.81
C SER A 234 0.21 9.29 7.15
N PRO A 235 0.47 8.58 8.27
CA PRO A 235 1.81 8.09 8.60
C PRO A 235 2.46 7.29 7.45
N THR A 236 1.67 6.55 6.67
CA THR A 236 2.14 5.82 5.49
C THR A 236 2.74 6.73 4.42
N HIS A 237 2.22 7.95 4.22
CA HIS A 237 2.80 8.90 3.28
C HIS A 237 4.19 9.35 3.74
N HIS A 238 4.36 9.64 5.03
CA HIS A 238 5.67 9.98 5.56
C HIS A 238 6.63 8.80 5.44
N LEU A 239 6.19 7.58 5.76
CA LEU A 239 7.03 6.39 5.64
C LEU A 239 7.46 6.09 4.19
N LEU A 240 6.58 6.32 3.22
CA LEU A 240 6.88 5.95 1.84
C LEU A 240 7.48 7.10 1.04
N TRP A 241 6.94 8.31 1.17
CA TRP A 241 7.24 9.40 0.25
C TRP A 241 8.16 10.46 0.84
N GLN A 242 8.29 10.58 2.17
CA GLN A 242 9.29 11.48 2.75
C GLN A 242 10.72 11.12 2.29
N PRO A 243 11.11 9.83 2.16
CA PRO A 243 12.40 9.48 1.58
C PRO A 243 12.63 10.04 0.17
N LEU A 244 11.58 10.20 -0.65
CA LEU A 244 11.71 10.61 -2.05
C LEU A 244 12.12 12.08 -2.23
N SER A 245 12.02 12.89 -1.18
CA SER A 245 12.34 14.32 -1.20
C SER A 245 13.19 14.68 0.02
N PRO A 246 14.29 15.43 -0.13
CA PRO A 246 15.03 15.94 1.03
C PRO A 246 14.23 17.03 1.78
N TYR A 247 13.16 17.56 1.17
CA TYR A 247 12.31 18.58 1.75
C TYR A 247 11.11 18.00 2.48
N ARG A 248 10.54 18.78 3.40
CA ARG A 248 9.31 18.46 4.12
C ARG A 248 8.19 18.09 3.15
N LEU A 249 7.59 16.94 3.40
CA LEU A 249 6.41 16.45 2.70
C LEU A 249 5.16 17.06 3.35
N ASP A 250 4.50 17.99 2.66
CA ASP A 250 3.31 18.69 3.15
C ASP A 250 2.10 18.34 2.29
N ALA A 251 0.93 18.19 2.92
CA ALA A 251 -0.32 18.18 2.18
C ALA A 251 -0.53 19.53 1.46
N TRP A 252 -1.33 19.54 0.40
CA TRP A 252 -1.66 20.77 -0.34
C TRP A 252 -2.14 21.92 0.55
N GLU A 253 -3.01 21.64 1.50
CA GLU A 253 -3.58 22.66 2.40
C GLU A 253 -2.55 23.22 3.39
N GLU A 254 -1.59 22.40 3.82
CA GLU A 254 -0.45 22.82 4.64
C GLU A 254 0.55 23.64 3.81
N PHE A 255 0.88 23.15 2.61
CA PHE A 255 1.78 23.82 1.67
C PHE A 255 1.28 25.20 1.22
N THR A 256 -0.04 25.36 1.15
CA THR A 256 -0.68 26.60 0.70
C THR A 256 -1.23 27.45 1.84
N VAL A 257 -0.89 27.15 3.10
CA VAL A 257 -1.29 28.00 4.22
C VAL A 257 -0.78 29.43 4.00
N ARG A 258 -1.60 30.42 4.36
CA ARG A 258 -1.20 31.81 4.24
C ARG A 258 -0.06 32.10 5.20
N LEU A 259 1.11 32.42 4.63
CA LEU A 259 2.26 32.84 5.41
C LEU A 259 2.19 34.33 5.74
N ARG A 260 2.73 34.68 6.91
CA ARG A 260 3.09 36.05 7.24
C ARG A 260 4.34 36.45 6.45
N ASP A 261 4.55 37.75 6.26
CA ASP A 261 5.65 38.24 5.43
C ASP A 261 7.01 37.95 6.09
N ASP A 262 7.05 37.85 7.43
CA ASP A 262 8.21 37.47 8.23
C ASP A 262 8.47 35.95 8.26
N GLN A 263 7.52 35.13 7.80
CA GLN A 263 7.69 33.68 7.72
C GLN A 263 8.35 33.24 6.40
N ILE A 264 8.32 34.08 5.36
CA ILE A 264 8.99 33.77 4.08
C ILE A 264 10.51 33.74 4.29
N GLY A 265 11.12 32.61 3.94
CA GLY A 265 12.54 32.34 4.17
C GLY A 265 12.90 31.96 5.60
N ALA A 266 11.93 31.91 6.53
CA ALA A 266 12.18 31.47 7.90
C ALA A 266 12.49 29.96 7.92
N PRO A 267 13.52 29.52 8.68
CA PRO A 267 13.82 28.11 8.84
C PRO A 267 12.72 27.40 9.63
N PRO A 268 12.59 26.06 9.50
CA PRO A 268 11.64 25.30 10.29
C PRO A 268 11.97 25.41 11.79
N ALA A 269 10.95 25.67 12.61
CA ALA A 269 11.12 25.92 14.05
C ALA A 269 11.53 24.66 14.84
N ASP A 270 11.24 23.48 14.32
CA ASP A 270 11.43 22.17 14.95
C ASP A 270 12.71 21.45 14.53
N GLY A 271 13.52 22.05 13.65
CA GLY A 271 14.71 21.40 13.08
C GLY A 271 14.39 20.19 12.21
N GLY A 272 13.13 20.04 11.77
CA GLY A 272 12.71 18.98 10.85
C GLY A 272 13.29 19.14 9.45
N PRO A 273 12.86 18.29 8.49
CA PRO A 273 13.22 18.44 7.08
C PRO A 273 12.99 19.87 6.58
N LEU A 274 13.92 20.38 5.78
CA LEU A 274 13.84 21.74 5.28
C LEU A 274 12.58 21.92 4.40
N PRO A 275 11.86 23.03 4.47
CA PRO A 275 10.71 23.27 3.61
C PRO A 275 11.11 23.52 2.14
N SER A 276 12.36 23.88 1.85
CA SER A 276 12.82 24.22 0.50
C SER A 276 14.34 24.06 0.37
N PHE A 277 14.84 24.14 -0.87
CA PHE A 277 16.27 24.17 -1.19
C PHE A 277 16.95 25.39 -0.55
N GLU A 278 16.24 26.51 -0.47
CA GLU A 278 16.71 27.75 0.15
C GLU A 278 16.82 27.65 1.68
N GLY A 279 16.24 26.60 2.28
CA GLY A 279 16.31 26.29 3.70
C GLY A 279 15.21 26.91 4.56
N GLY A 280 14.30 27.69 3.97
CA GLY A 280 13.17 28.31 4.67
C GLY A 280 11.89 28.32 3.84
N GLU A 281 10.76 28.69 4.44
CA GLU A 281 9.46 28.61 3.74
C GLU A 281 9.44 29.46 2.47
N GLN A 282 8.88 28.91 1.40
CA GLN A 282 8.71 29.59 0.12
C GLN A 282 7.24 29.51 -0.29
N SER A 283 6.69 30.62 -0.77
CA SER A 283 5.34 30.65 -1.36
C SER A 283 5.35 30.92 -2.85
N CYS A 284 6.47 31.40 -3.40
CA CYS A 284 6.57 31.79 -4.81
C CYS A 284 7.70 31.02 -5.49
N PHE A 285 7.41 30.43 -6.64
CA PHE A 285 8.28 29.50 -7.36
C PHE A 285 8.36 29.89 -8.83
N ARG A 286 9.56 29.78 -9.40
CA ARG A 286 9.79 30.02 -10.82
C ARG A 286 9.01 29.03 -11.67
N GLN A 287 8.86 27.80 -11.18
CA GLN A 287 8.07 26.76 -11.83
C GLN A 287 7.46 25.81 -10.80
N LEU A 288 6.26 25.33 -11.10
CA LEU A 288 5.51 24.35 -10.33
C LEU A 288 4.86 23.36 -11.29
N PHE A 289 4.87 22.08 -10.94
CA PHE A 289 4.18 21.03 -11.70
C PHE A 289 2.95 20.56 -10.95
N VAL A 290 1.82 20.44 -11.67
CA VAL A 290 0.62 19.77 -11.15
C VAL A 290 0.34 18.50 -11.94
N CYS A 291 0.50 17.36 -11.28
CA CYS A 291 0.34 16.03 -11.81
C CYS A 291 -1.00 15.45 -11.36
N ASN A 292 -2.04 15.68 -12.17
CA ASN A 292 -3.40 15.17 -11.93
C ASN A 292 -3.72 13.87 -12.71
N THR A 293 -2.71 13.28 -13.36
CA THR A 293 -2.79 12.00 -14.07
C THR A 293 -1.65 11.07 -13.63
N PHE A 294 -1.79 9.77 -13.88
CA PHE A 294 -0.75 8.78 -13.57
C PHE A 294 0.56 9.06 -14.31
N LEU A 295 1.66 9.09 -13.56
CA LEU A 295 3.00 9.25 -14.10
C LEU A 295 3.51 7.96 -14.77
N ALA A 296 2.89 6.81 -14.51
CA ALA A 296 3.24 5.54 -15.15
C ALA A 296 3.33 5.57 -16.69
N LYS A 297 2.61 6.49 -17.36
CA LYS A 297 2.69 6.65 -18.83
C LYS A 297 3.85 7.51 -19.30
N ALA A 298 4.43 8.30 -18.39
CA ALA A 298 5.44 9.29 -18.68
C ALA A 298 6.86 8.80 -18.40
N VAL A 299 7.00 7.76 -17.57
CA VAL A 299 8.28 7.16 -17.20
C VAL A 299 8.67 6.06 -18.19
N ASP A 300 9.94 6.06 -18.60
CA ASP A 300 10.46 5.05 -19.52
C ASP A 300 10.70 3.72 -18.80
N LYS A 301 11.06 3.79 -17.52
CA LYS A 301 11.33 2.61 -16.67
C LYS A 301 10.53 2.72 -15.39
N TYR A 302 9.57 1.81 -15.21
CA TYR A 302 8.87 1.64 -13.94
C TYR A 302 9.76 0.88 -12.96
N ARG A 303 10.02 1.46 -11.77
CA ARG A 303 11.07 1.04 -10.82
C ARG A 303 10.52 0.63 -9.46
N LEU A 304 9.54 -0.27 -9.42
CA LEU A 304 8.93 -0.73 -8.17
C LEU A 304 9.93 -1.40 -7.23
N TYR A 305 10.70 -2.37 -7.74
CA TYR A 305 11.69 -3.10 -6.96
C TYR A 305 12.84 -2.19 -6.53
N SER A 306 13.34 -1.37 -7.45
CA SER A 306 14.42 -0.42 -7.12
C SER A 306 13.98 0.60 -6.06
N TYR A 307 12.70 0.99 -6.05
CA TYR A 307 12.14 1.83 -5.00
C TYR A 307 12.03 1.11 -3.66
N GLY A 308 11.58 -0.16 -3.64
CA GLY A 308 11.62 -1.00 -2.44
C GLY A 308 13.02 -1.08 -1.83
N GLN A 309 14.03 -1.42 -2.65
CA GLN A 309 15.44 -1.44 -2.27
C GLN A 309 15.94 -0.08 -1.74
N TYR A 310 15.46 1.02 -2.32
CA TYR A 310 15.77 2.36 -1.85
C TYR A 310 15.22 2.60 -0.43
N LEU A 311 13.97 2.23 -0.17
CA LEU A 311 13.38 2.33 1.17
C LEU A 311 14.12 1.43 2.17
N VAL A 312 14.43 0.18 1.80
CA VAL A 312 15.20 -0.74 2.64
C VAL A 312 16.52 -0.10 3.06
N ARG A 313 17.31 0.42 2.13
CA ARG A 313 18.57 1.11 2.46
C ARG A 313 18.35 2.31 3.39
N ARG A 314 17.32 3.11 3.11
CA ARG A 314 17.01 4.31 3.89
C ARG A 314 16.64 3.98 5.34
N TYR A 315 15.81 2.96 5.54
CA TYR A 315 15.34 2.54 6.86
C TYR A 315 16.35 1.66 7.58
N HIS A 316 17.19 0.91 6.87
CA HIS A 316 18.28 0.14 7.45
C HIS A 316 19.23 1.05 8.24
N GLU A 317 19.60 2.22 7.71
CA GLU A 317 20.41 3.19 8.46
C GLU A 317 19.73 3.58 9.79
N GLN A 318 18.41 3.79 9.78
CA GLN A 318 17.67 4.15 10.99
C GLN A 318 17.61 2.98 11.98
N LEU A 319 17.24 1.79 11.51
CA LEU A 319 17.09 0.58 12.33
C LEU A 319 18.39 0.13 13.00
N PHE A 320 19.53 0.28 12.32
CA PHE A 320 20.83 -0.21 12.79
C PHE A 320 21.73 0.87 13.40
N SER A 321 21.32 2.15 13.39
CA SER A 321 22.05 3.27 14.00
C SER A 321 22.00 3.32 15.54
N GLY A 322 21.43 2.31 16.21
CA GLY A 322 21.55 2.13 17.66
C GLY A 322 20.35 2.58 18.50
N GLN A 323 19.26 3.04 17.88
CA GLN A 323 17.94 3.08 18.50
C GLN A 323 17.16 1.86 18.02
N THR A 324 17.56 0.66 18.44
CA THR A 324 16.75 -0.54 18.18
C THR A 324 15.39 -0.32 18.82
N PRO A 325 14.28 -0.27 18.05
CA PRO A 325 12.96 -0.37 18.64
C PRO A 325 12.94 -1.69 19.41
N GLU A 326 12.58 -1.68 20.69
CA GLU A 326 12.45 -2.87 21.55
C GLU A 326 11.53 -3.98 20.98
N ALA A 327 10.91 -3.79 19.81
CA ALA A 327 9.78 -4.55 19.30
C ALA A 327 10.10 -5.59 18.21
N VAL A 328 11.32 -5.70 17.67
CA VAL A 328 11.65 -6.81 16.74
C VAL A 328 12.32 -7.95 17.51
N VAL A 329 11.61 -8.49 18.49
CA VAL A 329 11.99 -9.76 19.10
C VAL A 329 11.56 -10.85 18.12
N LEU A 330 12.53 -11.45 17.41
CA LEU A 330 12.34 -12.77 16.83
C LEU A 330 12.04 -13.70 18.00
N GLN A 331 10.78 -13.98 18.27
CA GLN A 331 10.43 -15.01 19.24
C GLN A 331 10.68 -16.35 18.54
N PRO A 332 11.70 -17.12 18.93
CA PRO A 332 11.71 -18.53 18.59
C PRO A 332 10.42 -19.09 19.18
N LEU A 333 9.67 -19.86 18.39
CA LEU A 333 8.54 -20.59 18.94
C LEU A 333 9.05 -21.36 20.17
N PRO A 334 8.38 -21.30 21.33
CA PRO A 334 8.75 -22.15 22.44
C PRO A 334 8.66 -23.60 21.92
N LEU A 335 9.83 -24.22 21.72
CA LEU A 335 9.93 -25.65 21.48
C LEU A 335 9.12 -26.30 22.59
N VAL A 336 8.06 -27.02 22.20
CA VAL A 336 7.17 -27.73 23.12
C VAL A 336 8.07 -28.54 24.04
N ASP A 337 7.92 -28.27 25.34
CA ASP A 337 8.74 -28.76 26.43
C ASP A 337 8.81 -30.30 26.39
N SER A 338 9.82 -30.84 25.70
CA SER A 338 10.22 -32.23 25.83
C SER A 338 10.95 -32.35 27.16
N SER A 339 10.16 -32.49 28.21
CA SER A 339 10.60 -32.63 29.59
C SER A 339 11.36 -33.95 29.79
N ASP A 340 12.61 -34.05 29.30
CA ASP A 340 13.52 -35.13 29.72
C ASP A 340 15.02 -34.95 29.43
N VAL A 341 15.55 -33.73 29.24
CA VAL A 341 17.01 -33.55 29.05
C VAL A 341 17.60 -32.46 29.94
N GLY A 342 18.21 -32.92 31.04
CA GLY A 342 19.51 -32.49 31.59
C GLY A 342 19.79 -30.98 31.84
N PRO A 343 20.08 -30.56 33.08
CA PRO A 343 20.41 -29.18 33.39
C PRO A 343 21.93 -28.93 33.28
N ASP A 344 22.47 -28.63 32.09
CA ASP A 344 23.74 -27.88 32.00
C ASP A 344 24.08 -27.38 30.57
N VAL A 345 23.41 -26.34 30.08
CA VAL A 345 23.96 -25.53 28.99
C VAL A 345 23.70 -24.06 29.30
N SER A 346 24.77 -23.38 29.73
CA SER A 346 24.83 -21.93 29.88
C SER A 346 24.75 -21.26 28.50
N HIS A 347 23.53 -21.02 28.01
CA HIS A 347 23.30 -20.23 26.81
C HIS A 347 23.65 -18.76 27.09
N GLN A 348 24.85 -18.35 26.65
CA GLN A 348 25.13 -16.94 26.43
C GLN A 348 24.15 -16.40 25.38
N PRO A 349 23.46 -15.27 25.63
CA PRO A 349 22.69 -14.58 24.59
C PRO A 349 23.69 -13.94 23.62
N GLY A 350 24.21 -14.76 22.71
CA GLY A 350 24.92 -14.28 21.54
C GLY A 350 23.96 -13.39 20.76
N ARG A 351 24.33 -12.13 20.55
CA ARG A 351 23.68 -11.27 19.57
C ARG A 351 23.66 -12.05 18.26
N SER A 352 22.51 -12.62 17.88
CA SER A 352 22.29 -13.14 16.53
C SER A 352 22.43 -11.97 15.58
N GLN A 353 23.64 -11.75 15.06
CA GLN A 353 23.84 -11.00 13.85
C GLN A 353 23.03 -11.72 12.78
N LEU A 354 21.97 -11.06 12.32
CA LEU A 354 21.18 -11.56 11.20
C LEU A 354 22.15 -11.83 10.03
N PRO A 355 22.16 -13.05 9.47
CA PRO A 355 23.03 -13.36 8.35
C PRO A 355 22.74 -12.39 7.18
N PRO A 356 23.76 -12.08 6.35
CA PRO A 356 23.58 -11.14 5.26
C PRO A 356 22.43 -11.58 4.34
N PRO A 357 21.59 -10.64 3.86
CA PRO A 357 20.42 -10.92 3.05
C PRO A 357 20.84 -11.25 1.62
N VAL A 358 21.31 -12.47 1.38
CA VAL A 358 21.46 -13.00 0.03
C VAL A 358 20.47 -14.14 -0.09
N SER A 359 19.49 -14.01 -0.98
CA SER A 359 18.59 -15.12 -1.22
C SER A 359 19.35 -16.29 -1.83
N ILE A 360 19.23 -17.47 -1.24
CA ILE A 360 19.90 -18.68 -1.72
C ILE A 360 19.26 -19.20 -3.01
N LEU A 361 18.03 -18.78 -3.34
CA LEU A 361 17.29 -19.26 -4.52
C LEU A 361 18.11 -19.12 -5.81
N HIS A 362 18.79 -17.99 -6.01
CA HIS A 362 19.64 -17.76 -7.19
C HIS A 362 20.84 -18.72 -7.27
N SER A 363 21.29 -19.28 -6.16
CA SER A 363 22.38 -20.26 -6.14
C SER A 363 21.93 -21.67 -6.53
N LEU A 364 20.63 -21.95 -6.52
CA LEU A 364 20.06 -23.26 -6.86
C LEU A 364 19.92 -23.48 -8.37
N GLY A 365 20.06 -22.42 -9.17
CA GLY A 365 19.84 -22.45 -10.62
C GLY A 365 20.95 -23.19 -11.37
N ALA A 366 20.55 -24.06 -12.31
CA ALA A 366 21.45 -24.94 -13.07
C ALA A 366 22.48 -24.22 -13.96
N ALA A 367 22.34 -22.92 -14.19
CA ALA A 367 23.14 -22.17 -15.17
C ALA A 367 24.41 -21.52 -14.60
N SER A 368 24.57 -21.44 -13.28
CA SER A 368 25.78 -20.86 -12.68
C SER A 368 26.85 -21.92 -12.47
N ALA A 369 27.44 -22.41 -13.57
CA ALA A 369 28.49 -23.44 -13.57
C ALA A 369 29.76 -23.06 -12.76
N SER A 370 29.85 -21.82 -12.28
CA SER A 370 30.94 -21.31 -11.43
C SER A 370 30.57 -21.21 -9.95
N SER A 371 29.32 -21.47 -9.54
CA SER A 371 28.94 -21.41 -8.13
C SER A 371 29.24 -22.74 -7.45
N PRO A 372 30.02 -22.78 -6.35
CA PRO A 372 30.33 -24.02 -5.62
C PRO A 372 29.10 -24.72 -5.02
N LEU A 373 27.90 -24.12 -5.15
CA LEU A 373 26.63 -24.63 -4.63
C LEU A 373 25.83 -25.49 -5.64
N THR A 374 26.26 -25.65 -6.89
CA THR A 374 25.49 -26.36 -7.93
C THR A 374 25.92 -27.82 -8.14
N GLY A 375 26.45 -28.49 -7.11
CA GLY A 375 26.83 -29.89 -7.18
C GLY A 375 25.65 -30.82 -6.90
N ALA A 376 25.55 -31.94 -7.60
CA ALA A 376 24.63 -33.02 -7.21
C ALA A 376 24.98 -33.45 -5.76
N GLY A 377 24.01 -33.33 -4.85
CA GLY A 377 24.22 -33.59 -3.42
C GLY A 377 24.59 -32.37 -2.57
N THR A 378 24.62 -31.15 -3.13
CA THR A 378 24.71 -29.93 -2.31
C THR A 378 23.46 -29.81 -1.45
N GLN A 379 23.65 -29.67 -0.13
CA GLN A 379 22.58 -29.29 0.79
C GLN A 379 22.42 -27.77 0.82
N ALA A 380 21.18 -27.30 0.70
CA ALA A 380 20.84 -25.89 0.74
C ALA A 380 19.70 -25.65 1.74
N GLU A 381 19.88 -24.64 2.58
CA GLU A 381 18.87 -24.23 3.55
C GLU A 381 18.02 -23.09 2.97
N LEU A 382 16.70 -23.28 2.90
CA LEU A 382 15.76 -22.29 2.38
C LEU A 382 15.01 -21.63 3.54
N ARG A 383 15.17 -20.30 3.71
CA ARG A 383 14.48 -19.57 4.78
C ARG A 383 13.08 -19.17 4.33
N ILE A 384 12.07 -19.67 5.02
CA ILE A 384 10.68 -19.39 4.71
C ILE A 384 10.06 -18.60 5.86
N VAL A 385 9.58 -17.40 5.57
CA VAL A 385 8.91 -16.56 6.56
C VAL A 385 7.41 -16.62 6.32
N PHE A 386 6.67 -16.99 7.36
CA PHE A 386 5.23 -16.85 7.42
C PHE A 386 4.87 -15.54 8.09
N GLN A 387 4.21 -14.65 7.34
CA GLN A 387 3.79 -13.36 7.86
C GLN A 387 2.58 -13.51 8.78
N LYS A 388 2.71 -12.98 10.01
CA LYS A 388 1.62 -12.80 10.96
C LYS A 388 1.27 -11.32 11.05
N TRP A 389 -0.02 -11.02 11.20
CA TRP A 389 -0.53 -9.66 11.40
C TRP A 389 -1.09 -9.49 12.81
N ASP A 390 -1.05 -8.27 13.33
CA ASP A 390 -1.57 -7.92 14.67
C ASP A 390 -3.11 -7.74 14.74
N GLY A 391 -3.85 -8.34 13.81
CA GLY A 391 -5.31 -8.25 13.75
C GLY A 391 -6.01 -9.60 13.84
N GLU A 392 -7.34 -9.58 14.00
CA GLU A 392 -8.17 -10.80 13.97
C GLU A 392 -8.50 -11.26 12.54
N GLU A 393 -8.29 -10.39 11.56
CA GLU A 393 -8.62 -10.59 10.15
C GLU A 393 -7.39 -10.96 9.35
N ARG A 394 -7.58 -11.65 8.22
CA ARG A 394 -6.52 -12.05 7.28
C ARG A 394 -5.37 -12.82 7.93
N GLN A 395 -5.69 -13.59 8.98
CA GLN A 395 -4.72 -14.44 9.65
C GLN A 395 -4.65 -15.80 8.98
N LEU A 396 -3.50 -16.46 9.07
CA LEU A 396 -3.41 -17.90 8.87
C LEU A 396 -3.58 -18.57 10.24
N ILE A 397 -4.77 -19.11 10.51
CA ILE A 397 -5.17 -19.47 11.88
C ILE A 397 -4.47 -20.71 12.43
N ASN A 398 -3.88 -21.53 11.56
CA ASN A 398 -3.07 -22.69 11.95
C ASN A 398 -1.59 -22.50 11.58
N MET A 399 -1.09 -21.29 11.75
CA MET A 399 0.29 -20.91 11.43
C MET A 399 1.33 -21.84 12.07
N ALA A 400 1.17 -22.17 13.35
CA ALA A 400 2.14 -23.00 14.08
C ALA A 400 2.29 -24.40 13.46
N GLU A 401 1.17 -25.04 13.11
CA GLU A 401 1.13 -26.33 12.43
C GLU A 401 1.83 -26.27 11.06
N LEU A 402 1.58 -25.21 10.29
CA LEU A 402 2.18 -25.03 8.96
C LEU A 402 3.67 -24.75 9.03
N VAL A 403 4.12 -23.99 10.04
CA VAL A 403 5.55 -23.76 10.30
C VAL A 403 6.24 -25.06 10.68
N GLU A 404 5.62 -25.90 11.51
CA GLU A 404 6.15 -27.21 11.88
C GLU A 404 6.30 -28.13 10.65
N GLN A 405 5.25 -28.25 9.83
CA GLN A 405 5.28 -29.04 8.60
C GLN A 405 6.31 -28.52 7.60
N CYS A 406 6.42 -27.20 7.48
CA CYS A 406 7.40 -26.55 6.64
C CYS A 406 8.83 -26.85 7.09
N ASN A 407 9.12 -26.92 8.39
CA ASN A 407 10.44 -27.32 8.89
C ASN A 407 10.77 -28.80 8.66
N GLN A 408 9.77 -29.63 8.36
CA GLN A 408 9.95 -31.03 7.95
C GLN A 408 10.04 -31.19 6.43
N TRP A 409 9.87 -30.10 5.68
CA TRP A 409 9.84 -30.14 4.23
C TRP A 409 11.24 -30.23 3.65
N GLU A 410 11.41 -31.22 2.78
CA GLU A 410 12.62 -31.52 2.05
C GLU A 410 12.28 -31.70 0.57
N TYR A 411 13.14 -31.19 -0.31
CA TYR A 411 12.93 -31.27 -1.76
C TYR A 411 14.24 -31.36 -2.51
N THR A 412 14.30 -32.21 -3.53
CA THR A 412 15.44 -32.26 -4.46
C THR A 412 15.10 -31.42 -5.69
N ALA A 413 15.77 -30.28 -5.84
CA ALA A 413 15.56 -29.38 -6.97
C ALA A 413 15.98 -30.04 -8.30
N PRO A 414 15.51 -29.55 -9.47
CA PRO A 414 15.90 -30.06 -10.78
C PRO A 414 17.41 -30.01 -11.05
N SER A 415 18.15 -29.14 -10.34
CA SER A 415 19.61 -29.07 -10.36
C SER A 415 20.30 -30.21 -9.60
N GLY A 416 19.57 -31.03 -8.85
CA GLY A 416 20.09 -32.07 -7.97
C GLY A 416 20.51 -31.58 -6.58
N ALA A 417 20.29 -30.30 -6.27
CA ALA A 417 20.48 -29.75 -4.93
C ALA A 417 19.37 -30.27 -3.99
N HIS A 418 19.76 -30.70 -2.80
CA HIS A 418 18.84 -31.08 -1.75
C HIS A 418 18.54 -29.86 -0.88
N VAL A 419 17.30 -29.41 -0.93
CA VAL A 419 16.80 -28.26 -0.17
C VAL A 419 16.08 -28.77 1.08
N HIS A 420 16.40 -28.20 2.24
CA HIS A 420 15.59 -28.29 3.46
C HIS A 420 15.13 -26.89 3.84
N ALA A 421 13.91 -26.77 4.38
CA ALA A 421 13.40 -25.47 4.77
C ALA A 421 13.63 -25.17 6.26
N VAL A 422 13.91 -23.89 6.54
CA VAL A 422 13.89 -23.31 7.88
C VAL A 422 12.80 -22.27 7.91
N CYS A 423 11.72 -22.62 8.58
CA CYS A 423 10.47 -21.87 8.56
C CYS A 423 10.24 -21.18 9.89
N VAL A 424 9.91 -19.88 9.82
CA VAL A 424 9.63 -19.05 10.99
C VAL A 424 8.38 -18.23 10.79
N GLN A 425 7.70 -17.92 11.89
CA GLN A 425 6.62 -16.95 11.90
C GLN A 425 7.16 -15.58 12.29
N MET A 426 6.83 -14.54 11.53
CA MET A 426 7.23 -13.17 11.85
C MET A 426 6.03 -12.23 11.88
N ASN A 427 5.92 -11.46 12.96
CA ASN A 427 4.91 -10.42 13.05
C ASN A 427 5.39 -9.16 12.31
N THR A 428 4.53 -8.57 11.47
CA THR A 428 4.88 -7.38 10.68
C THR A 428 3.91 -6.22 10.91
N PRO A 429 3.85 -5.64 12.12
CA PRO A 429 2.93 -4.53 12.41
C PRO A 429 3.35 -3.21 11.78
N THR A 430 4.63 -3.07 11.43
CA THR A 430 5.20 -1.85 10.87
C THR A 430 5.94 -2.12 9.58
N LEU A 431 6.26 -1.05 8.84
CA LEU A 431 7.08 -1.13 7.64
C LEU A 431 8.45 -1.74 7.94
N GLU A 432 9.07 -1.33 9.03
CA GLU A 432 10.39 -1.79 9.46
C GLU A 432 10.37 -3.29 9.74
N ALA A 433 9.37 -3.78 10.46
CA ALA A 433 9.19 -5.21 10.70
C ALA A 433 8.96 -5.97 9.38
N GLY A 434 8.19 -5.40 8.45
CA GLY A 434 8.01 -5.94 7.11
C GLY A 434 9.30 -6.00 6.29
N ILE A 435 10.13 -4.96 6.34
CA ILE A 435 11.47 -4.93 5.71
C ILE A 435 12.34 -6.02 6.30
N VAL A 436 12.39 -6.16 7.63
CA VAL A 436 13.17 -7.21 8.28
C VAL A 436 12.68 -8.59 7.85
N ALA A 437 11.37 -8.85 7.89
CA ALA A 437 10.80 -10.12 7.44
C ALA A 437 11.15 -10.44 5.98
N ALA A 438 11.04 -9.45 5.09
CA ALA A 438 11.40 -9.59 3.68
C ALA A 438 12.89 -9.90 3.48
N GLN A 439 13.79 -9.25 4.24
CA GLN A 439 15.24 -9.48 4.14
C GLN A 439 15.68 -10.83 4.73
N GLN A 440 14.91 -11.41 5.65
CA GLN A 440 15.18 -12.73 6.22
C GLN A 440 14.61 -13.88 5.41
N ALA A 441 13.71 -13.60 4.47
CA ALA A 441 13.01 -14.61 3.69
C ALA A 441 13.70 -14.86 2.34
N ASP A 442 13.86 -16.14 2.00
CA ASP A 442 13.98 -16.57 0.60
C ASP A 442 12.60 -16.69 -0.04
N ILE A 443 11.64 -17.21 0.73
CA ILE A 443 10.23 -17.25 0.38
C ILE A 443 9.40 -16.61 1.50
N LEU A 444 8.58 -15.63 1.14
CA LEU A 444 7.62 -15.02 2.04
C LEU A 444 6.21 -15.55 1.76
N ILE A 445 5.59 -16.18 2.75
CA ILE A 445 4.22 -16.67 2.69
C ILE A 445 3.31 -15.72 3.46
N MET A 446 2.20 -15.32 2.83
CA MET A 446 1.27 -14.36 3.43
C MET A 446 -0.16 -14.54 2.95
N VAL A 447 -1.11 -14.00 3.71
CA VAL A 447 -2.51 -13.92 3.32
C VAL A 447 -2.76 -12.66 2.47
N HIS A 448 -3.66 -12.75 1.49
CA HIS A 448 -3.94 -11.68 0.55
C HIS A 448 -4.23 -10.35 1.25
N GLY A 449 -3.61 -9.29 0.73
CA GLY A 449 -3.77 -7.93 1.23
C GLY A 449 -2.84 -7.56 2.40
N CYS A 450 -1.83 -8.40 2.67
CA CYS A 450 -0.76 -8.17 3.64
C CYS A 450 0.61 -7.84 2.99
N VAL A 451 0.63 -7.49 1.70
CA VAL A 451 1.82 -7.56 0.83
C VAL A 451 2.92 -6.51 1.11
N GLN A 452 4.09 -7.00 1.53
CA GLN A 452 5.43 -6.36 1.49
C GLN A 452 6.48 -7.48 1.35
N GLY A 453 7.44 -7.43 0.41
CA GLY A 453 8.45 -8.49 0.29
C GLY A 453 9.49 -8.33 -0.84
N GLU A 454 10.65 -8.98 -0.66
CA GLU A 454 11.68 -9.26 -1.68
C GLU A 454 11.79 -10.80 -1.84
N GLY A 455 12.35 -11.28 -2.96
CA GLY A 455 12.48 -12.72 -3.23
C GLY A 455 11.21 -13.36 -3.82
N SER A 456 10.94 -14.61 -3.47
CA SER A 456 9.71 -15.29 -3.90
C SER A 456 8.58 -15.04 -2.89
N LEU A 457 7.37 -14.77 -3.38
CA LEU A 457 6.22 -14.49 -2.55
C LEU A 457 5.08 -15.44 -2.89
N ILE A 458 4.54 -16.11 -1.87
CA ILE A 458 3.35 -16.96 -2.00
C ILE A 458 2.18 -16.27 -1.30
N GLU A 459 1.21 -15.80 -2.10
CA GLU A 459 -0.02 -15.20 -1.61
C GLU A 459 -1.13 -16.25 -1.45
N LEU A 460 -1.63 -16.40 -0.22
CA LEU A 460 -2.80 -17.21 0.13
C LEU A 460 -4.06 -16.34 0.08
N THR A 461 -5.03 -16.71 -0.74
CA THR A 461 -6.26 -15.93 -0.93
C THR A 461 -7.47 -16.72 -0.47
N MET A 462 -8.30 -16.10 0.38
CA MET A 462 -9.48 -16.72 0.96
C MET A 462 -10.58 -17.01 -0.06
N TYR A 463 -11.45 -17.95 0.30
CA TYR A 463 -12.65 -18.29 -0.43
C TYR A 463 -13.51 -17.04 -0.70
N GLU A 464 -13.99 -16.92 -1.94
CA GLU A 464 -14.79 -15.80 -2.46
C GLU A 464 -14.09 -14.43 -2.46
N PHE A 465 -12.77 -14.37 -2.23
CA PHE A 465 -12.05 -13.11 -2.45
C PHE A 465 -12.04 -12.70 -3.93
N GLU A 466 -11.94 -13.68 -4.84
CA GLU A 466 -11.78 -13.45 -6.28
C GLU A 466 -12.89 -14.12 -7.10
N GLU A 467 -14.15 -13.74 -6.86
CA GLU A 467 -15.29 -14.29 -7.60
C GLU A 467 -15.39 -13.83 -9.07
N THR A 468 -14.57 -12.87 -9.52
CA THR A 468 -14.63 -12.30 -10.88
C THR A 468 -13.37 -12.58 -11.70
N GLN A 469 -12.23 -12.09 -11.24
CA GLN A 469 -10.93 -12.21 -11.89
C GLN A 469 -9.86 -12.31 -10.81
N ALA A 470 -8.87 -13.16 -11.05
CA ALA A 470 -7.69 -13.24 -10.21
C ALA A 470 -6.97 -11.91 -10.17
N HIS A 471 -6.68 -11.42 -8.96
CA HIS A 471 -5.95 -10.18 -8.76
C HIS A 471 -4.47 -10.38 -9.08
N ALA A 472 -4.13 -10.27 -10.37
CA ALA A 472 -2.77 -10.32 -10.89
C ALA A 472 -2.12 -8.93 -11.01
N SER A 473 -2.71 -7.90 -10.39
CA SER A 473 -2.24 -6.52 -10.59
C SER A 473 -0.82 -6.30 -10.05
N TYR A 474 -0.44 -7.00 -8.97
CA TYR A 474 0.92 -6.97 -8.41
C TYR A 474 1.95 -7.58 -9.35
N PRO A 475 1.87 -8.86 -9.75
CA PRO A 475 2.82 -9.45 -10.68
C PRO A 475 2.85 -8.73 -12.04
N ILE A 476 1.70 -8.31 -12.59
CA ILE A 476 1.69 -7.56 -13.85
C ILE A 476 2.45 -6.24 -13.72
N ARG A 477 2.32 -5.51 -12.61
CA ARG A 477 3.11 -4.29 -12.38
C ARG A 477 4.57 -4.62 -12.12
N ASN A 478 4.86 -5.70 -11.41
CA ASN A 478 6.21 -6.18 -11.16
C ASN A 478 6.94 -6.51 -12.47
N SER A 479 6.24 -7.11 -13.45
CA SER A 479 6.77 -7.42 -14.79
C SER A 479 7.27 -6.21 -15.57
N LYS A 480 6.80 -5.00 -15.20
CA LYS A 480 7.25 -3.76 -15.84
C LYS A 480 8.59 -3.28 -15.31
N ASP A 481 8.98 -3.71 -14.11
CA ASP A 481 10.30 -3.47 -13.56
C ASP A 481 11.24 -4.61 -13.98
N LYS A 482 12.04 -4.36 -15.01
CA LYS A 482 13.00 -5.33 -15.55
C LYS A 482 14.08 -5.76 -14.56
N ASN A 483 14.28 -4.99 -13.48
CA ASN A 483 15.24 -5.32 -12.45
C ASN A 483 14.60 -6.14 -11.32
N SER A 484 13.27 -6.25 -11.28
CA SER A 484 12.61 -7.02 -10.24
C SER A 484 12.91 -8.49 -10.40
N GLN A 485 13.44 -9.09 -9.32
CA GLN A 485 13.61 -10.52 -9.19
C GLN A 485 12.47 -11.17 -8.40
N VAL A 486 11.40 -10.40 -8.10
CA VAL A 486 10.31 -10.90 -7.28
C VAL A 486 9.44 -11.85 -8.11
N GLN A 487 9.34 -13.09 -7.65
CA GLN A 487 8.45 -14.10 -8.22
C GLN A 487 7.19 -14.17 -7.37
N TYR A 488 6.03 -14.04 -7.99
CA TYR A 488 4.75 -13.98 -7.29
C TYR A 488 3.92 -15.22 -7.60
N TRP A 489 3.65 -16.00 -6.58
CA TRP A 489 2.89 -17.23 -6.61
C TRP A 489 1.60 -17.05 -5.84
N LYS A 490 0.52 -17.74 -6.26
CA LYS A 490 -0.78 -17.53 -5.65
C LYS A 490 -1.58 -18.81 -5.44
N LEU A 491 -2.11 -18.99 -4.23
CA LEU A 491 -3.04 -20.05 -3.88
C LEU A 491 -4.40 -19.44 -3.58
N LEU A 492 -5.39 -19.69 -4.43
CA LEU A 492 -6.78 -19.28 -4.20
C LEU A 492 -7.57 -20.43 -3.61
N THR A 493 -7.99 -20.30 -2.35
CA THR A 493 -8.80 -21.33 -1.73
C THR A 493 -10.23 -21.30 -2.25
N CYS A 494 -10.74 -22.48 -2.59
CA CYS A 494 -12.06 -22.70 -3.13
C CYS A 494 -12.99 -23.37 -2.13
N ASP A 495 -12.47 -23.90 -1.03
CA ASP A 495 -13.25 -24.50 0.05
C ASP A 495 -13.77 -23.44 1.04
N PRO A 496 -15.09 -23.29 1.23
CA PRO A 496 -15.64 -22.41 2.25
C PRO A 496 -15.12 -22.71 3.67
N ALA A 497 -14.86 -23.98 4.00
CA ALA A 497 -14.38 -24.39 5.33
C ALA A 497 -12.91 -23.99 5.61
N SER A 498 -12.20 -23.52 4.58
CA SER A 498 -10.86 -22.93 4.69
C SER A 498 -10.88 -21.47 5.13
N SER A 499 -12.05 -20.82 5.16
CA SER A 499 -12.16 -19.37 5.39
C SER A 499 -13.08 -19.06 6.57
N PHE A 500 -12.57 -18.27 7.51
CA PHE A 500 -13.20 -18.00 8.80
C PHE A 500 -13.61 -16.54 8.87
N MET A 501 -14.91 -16.30 9.07
CA MET A 501 -15.45 -14.96 9.24
C MET A 501 -15.09 -14.45 10.64
N CYS A 502 -14.48 -13.27 10.72
CA CYS A 502 -14.29 -12.57 12.00
C CYS A 502 -15.65 -12.09 12.55
N GLU A 503 -15.69 -11.70 13.83
CA GLU A 503 -16.92 -11.18 14.47
C GLU A 503 -17.45 -9.93 13.76
N ARG A 504 -16.55 -9.09 13.25
CA ARG A 504 -16.91 -7.92 12.45
C ARG A 504 -17.68 -8.30 11.18
N GLU A 505 -17.18 -9.25 10.37
CA GLU A 505 -17.87 -9.69 9.16
C GLU A 505 -19.24 -10.27 9.49
N LYS A 506 -19.34 -11.08 10.55
CA LYS A 506 -20.62 -11.64 11.02
C LYS A 506 -21.62 -10.52 11.35
N ALA A 507 -21.18 -9.51 12.10
CA ALA A 507 -22.01 -8.37 12.46
C ALA A 507 -22.43 -7.52 11.25
N GLU A 508 -21.49 -7.24 10.34
CA GLU A 508 -21.73 -6.45 9.12
C GLU A 508 -22.61 -7.18 8.08
N ARG A 509 -22.62 -8.52 8.09
CA ARG A 509 -23.60 -9.31 7.35
C ARG A 509 -24.97 -9.28 8.00
N ALA A 510 -25.03 -9.48 9.32
CA ALA A 510 -26.29 -9.48 10.07
C ALA A 510 -27.05 -8.15 9.96
N ASN A 511 -26.32 -7.03 9.90
CA ASN A 511 -26.90 -5.69 9.77
C ASN A 511 -27.10 -5.22 8.31
N GLY A 512 -26.69 -6.02 7.30
CA GLY A 512 -26.82 -5.70 5.88
C GLY A 512 -25.98 -4.51 5.40
N THR A 513 -24.97 -4.07 6.15
CA THR A 513 -24.16 -2.89 5.81
C THR A 513 -23.03 -3.18 4.83
N LEU A 514 -22.64 -4.45 4.67
CA LEU A 514 -21.57 -4.82 3.74
C LEU A 514 -22.11 -5.34 2.41
N THR A 515 -21.60 -4.78 1.32
CA THR A 515 -21.83 -5.31 -0.03
C THR A 515 -21.10 -6.64 -0.24
N ARG A 516 -21.66 -7.51 -1.08
CA ARG A 516 -21.09 -8.84 -1.39
C ARG A 516 -19.63 -8.80 -1.83
N SER A 517 -19.20 -7.73 -2.49
CA SER A 517 -17.81 -7.54 -2.96
C SER A 517 -16.79 -7.24 -1.85
N ASN A 518 -17.24 -6.98 -0.62
CA ASN A 518 -16.38 -6.64 0.51
C ASN A 518 -16.30 -7.73 1.58
N TRP A 519 -17.19 -8.74 1.57
CA TRP A 519 -17.30 -9.73 2.65
C TRP A 519 -16.00 -10.50 2.90
N SER A 520 -15.37 -10.97 1.83
CA SER A 520 -14.18 -11.81 1.91
C SER A 520 -12.94 -11.10 2.45
N LYS A 521 -12.92 -9.76 2.50
CA LYS A 521 -11.75 -8.98 2.94
C LYS A 521 -11.44 -9.09 4.43
N HIS A 522 -12.40 -9.53 5.23
CA HIS A 522 -12.30 -9.62 6.69
C HIS A 522 -12.10 -11.06 7.18
N ARG A 523 -11.94 -12.02 6.26
CA ARG A 523 -11.78 -13.43 6.58
C ARG A 523 -10.34 -13.75 6.95
N SER A 524 -10.19 -14.71 7.85
CA SER A 524 -8.94 -15.43 8.10
C SER A 524 -8.98 -16.77 7.39
N LEU A 525 -7.83 -17.40 7.19
CA LEU A 525 -7.64 -18.59 6.37
C LEU A 525 -7.07 -19.73 7.24
N LYS A 526 -7.45 -20.97 6.92
CA LYS A 526 -6.84 -22.19 7.43
C LYS A 526 -6.45 -23.07 6.25
N LEU A 527 -5.19 -23.49 6.19
CA LEU A 527 -4.75 -24.56 5.28
C LEU A 527 -4.68 -25.83 6.11
N ARG A 528 -5.66 -26.72 6.02
CA ARG A 528 -5.67 -27.94 6.84
C ARG A 528 -4.60 -28.93 6.36
N HIS A 529 -4.33 -29.93 7.19
CA HIS A 529 -3.54 -31.10 6.80
C HIS A 529 -4.45 -32.13 6.13
N ALA A 530 -3.93 -32.82 5.10
CA ALA A 530 -4.57 -34.03 4.60
C ALA A 530 -4.41 -35.12 5.65
N CYS A 531 -5.42 -35.30 6.50
CA CYS A 531 -5.49 -36.53 7.27
C CYS A 531 -5.77 -37.68 6.29
N CYS A 532 -4.72 -38.38 5.87
CA CYS A 532 -4.83 -39.73 5.33
C CYS A 532 -5.35 -40.65 6.45
N GLY A 533 -6.65 -40.56 6.72
CA GLY A 533 -7.36 -41.49 7.57
C GLY A 533 -7.43 -42.83 6.85
N PHE A 534 -6.37 -43.64 6.94
CA PHE A 534 -6.48 -45.09 6.80
C PHE A 534 -7.34 -45.58 7.96
N SER A 535 -8.65 -45.56 7.77
CA SER A 535 -9.54 -46.35 8.60
C SER A 535 -9.30 -47.81 8.20
N VAL A 536 -8.33 -48.46 8.86
CA VAL A 536 -8.22 -49.92 8.83
C VAL A 536 -9.47 -50.44 9.54
N GLY A 537 -10.54 -50.62 8.76
CA GLY A 537 -11.71 -51.37 9.18
C GLY A 537 -11.32 -52.83 9.35
N ALA A 538 -10.67 -53.16 10.46
CA ALA A 538 -10.71 -54.51 10.99
C ALA A 538 -12.16 -54.79 11.39
N MET A 539 -12.93 -55.35 10.45
CA MET A 539 -14.20 -56.01 10.74
C MET A 539 -13.92 -57.16 11.72
N LEU A 540 -14.18 -56.94 13.00
CA LEU A 540 -14.47 -58.04 13.90
C LEU A 540 -15.97 -58.38 13.78
N PRO A 541 -16.33 -59.62 13.43
CA PRO A 541 -17.72 -60.06 13.45
C PRO A 541 -18.09 -60.41 14.91
N GLY A 542 -18.98 -59.64 15.52
CA GLY A 542 -19.43 -59.90 16.89
C GLY A 542 -20.56 -58.98 17.34
N GLU A 543 -21.79 -59.48 17.16
CA GLU A 543 -23.02 -59.21 17.91
C GLU A 543 -23.14 -57.96 18.80
N GLY A 544 -24.18 -57.15 18.51
CA GLY A 544 -24.73 -56.17 19.46
C GLY A 544 -25.32 -54.94 18.79
N GLN A 545 -26.61 -55.00 18.44
CA GLN A 545 -27.40 -53.85 17.97
C GLN A 545 -27.51 -52.79 19.07
N HIS A 546 -26.63 -51.78 19.06
CA HIS A 546 -26.87 -50.48 19.69
C HIS A 546 -26.61 -49.39 18.66
N CYS A 547 -27.65 -48.59 18.37
CA CYS A 547 -27.57 -47.38 17.56
C CYS A 547 -26.69 -46.34 18.26
N ILE A 548 -25.38 -46.41 18.05
CA ILE A 548 -24.48 -45.28 18.28
C ILE A 548 -24.66 -44.34 17.08
N PRO A 549 -24.96 -43.04 17.26
CA PRO A 549 -25.04 -42.11 16.16
C PRO A 549 -23.67 -42.12 15.46
N ARG A 550 -23.66 -42.50 14.18
CA ARG A 550 -22.50 -42.35 13.30
C ARG A 550 -22.12 -40.87 13.31
N ILE A 551 -21.15 -40.50 14.14
CA ILE A 551 -20.38 -39.28 13.99
C ILE A 551 -19.63 -39.47 12.66
N ARG A 552 -20.26 -39.06 11.56
CA ARG A 552 -19.51 -38.75 10.34
C ARG A 552 -18.69 -37.52 10.69
N GLN A 553 -17.48 -37.74 11.18
CA GLN A 553 -16.41 -36.75 11.08
C GLN A 553 -16.18 -36.59 9.58
N TYR A 554 -16.90 -35.65 8.97
CA TYR A 554 -16.52 -35.09 7.69
C TYR A 554 -15.21 -34.34 7.95
N VAL A 555 -14.11 -35.02 7.67
CA VAL A 555 -12.78 -34.43 7.67
C VAL A 555 -12.70 -33.61 6.39
N GLU A 556 -13.12 -32.35 6.48
CA GLU A 556 -13.02 -31.38 5.39
C GLU A 556 -11.55 -30.90 5.29
N CYS A 557 -10.97 -31.04 4.09
CA CYS A 557 -9.52 -31.11 3.82
C CYS A 557 -9.03 -29.99 2.87
N THR A 558 -8.70 -28.80 3.34
CA THR A 558 -7.70 -28.00 2.60
C THR A 558 -6.31 -28.58 2.87
N ARG A 559 -5.32 -28.44 1.98
CA ARG A 559 -4.15 -29.36 1.92
C ARG A 559 -2.78 -28.63 1.98
N TRP A 560 -1.88 -29.08 2.86
CA TRP A 560 -0.44 -28.72 2.88
C TRP A 560 0.20 -28.90 1.51
N GLU A 561 -0.24 -29.92 0.78
CA GLU A 561 0.23 -30.28 -0.57
C GLU A 561 0.10 -29.12 -1.57
N ALA A 562 -0.87 -28.22 -1.37
CA ALA A 562 -1.01 -27.03 -2.20
C ALA A 562 0.13 -26.03 -1.97
N LEU A 563 0.49 -25.82 -0.71
CA LEU A 563 1.61 -24.97 -0.32
C LEU A 563 2.93 -25.58 -0.74
N GLU A 564 3.10 -26.89 -0.52
CA GLU A 564 4.24 -27.66 -1.02
C GLU A 564 4.40 -27.50 -2.54
N THR A 565 3.33 -27.62 -3.32
CA THR A 565 3.39 -27.43 -4.79
C THR A 565 3.91 -26.04 -5.16
N ALA A 566 3.48 -25.00 -4.45
CA ALA A 566 3.96 -23.64 -4.68
C ALA A 566 5.42 -23.45 -4.25
N LEU A 567 5.84 -24.09 -3.15
CA LEU A 567 7.24 -24.10 -2.68
C LEU A 567 8.16 -24.79 -3.68
N GLN A 568 7.76 -25.96 -4.17
CA GLN A 568 8.48 -26.69 -5.23
C GLN A 568 8.61 -25.82 -6.47
N ALA A 569 7.52 -25.19 -6.94
CA ALA A 569 7.58 -24.30 -8.10
C ALA A 569 8.53 -23.10 -7.89
N ALA A 570 8.53 -22.50 -6.70
CA ALA A 570 9.47 -21.43 -6.37
C ALA A 570 10.93 -21.92 -6.41
N VAL A 571 11.24 -23.08 -5.82
CA VAL A 571 12.58 -23.68 -5.84
C VAL A 571 12.99 -24.09 -7.26
N ASP A 572 12.08 -24.68 -8.04
CA ASP A 572 12.34 -25.11 -9.42
C ASP A 572 12.74 -23.97 -10.33
N THR A 573 12.17 -22.78 -10.11
CA THR A 573 12.60 -21.59 -10.84
C THR A 573 13.92 -21.02 -10.34
N ALA A 574 14.35 -21.34 -9.11
CA ALA A 574 15.62 -20.90 -8.54
C ALA A 574 15.89 -19.38 -8.68
N GLY A 575 14.84 -18.55 -8.55
CA GLY A 575 14.95 -17.10 -8.78
C GLY A 575 15.17 -16.69 -10.24
N ASP A 576 15.20 -17.61 -11.21
CA ASP A 576 15.25 -17.32 -12.63
C ASP A 576 13.91 -16.69 -13.06
N THR A 577 13.97 -15.39 -13.36
CA THR A 577 12.81 -14.60 -13.73
C THR A 577 12.30 -14.94 -15.13
N ASP A 578 13.15 -15.38 -16.05
CA ASP A 578 12.73 -15.75 -17.40
C ASP A 578 11.93 -17.06 -17.38
N VAL A 579 12.40 -18.05 -16.61
CA VAL A 579 11.67 -19.30 -16.36
C VAL A 579 10.35 -19.02 -15.65
N TYR A 580 10.36 -18.17 -14.62
CA TYR A 580 9.12 -17.75 -13.94
C TYR A 580 8.13 -17.09 -14.92
N TRP A 581 8.58 -16.16 -15.78
CA TRP A 581 7.69 -15.51 -16.75
C TRP A 581 7.21 -16.45 -17.86
N GLN A 582 7.95 -17.51 -18.17
CA GLN A 582 7.45 -18.59 -19.00
C GLN A 582 6.29 -19.30 -18.31
N LEU A 583 6.47 -19.77 -17.07
CA LEU A 583 5.41 -20.41 -16.28
C LEU A 583 4.21 -19.48 -16.10
N TRP A 584 4.45 -18.18 -15.92
CA TRP A 584 3.41 -17.16 -15.86
C TRP A 584 2.52 -17.17 -17.09
N ARG A 585 3.12 -17.14 -18.29
CA ARG A 585 2.41 -17.18 -19.58
C ARG A 585 1.65 -18.49 -19.78
N GLU A 586 2.18 -19.59 -19.27
CA GLU A 586 1.53 -20.90 -19.27
C GLU A 586 0.41 -21.00 -18.22
N GLY A 587 0.24 -20.00 -17.34
CA GLY A 587 -0.74 -20.03 -16.26
C GLY A 587 -0.35 -20.90 -15.07
N ARG A 588 0.93 -21.26 -14.98
CA ARG A 588 1.52 -22.13 -13.95
C ARG A 588 2.15 -21.35 -12.80
N TRP A 589 1.56 -20.21 -12.44
CA TRP A 589 1.99 -19.34 -11.34
C TRP A 589 0.97 -19.27 -10.19
N TRP A 590 -0.21 -19.88 -10.39
CA TRP A 590 -1.31 -19.84 -9.45
C TRP A 590 -2.19 -21.08 -9.52
N TRP A 591 -2.77 -21.41 -8.37
CA TRP A 591 -3.54 -22.63 -8.17
C TRP A 591 -4.88 -22.34 -7.52
N LEU A 592 -5.86 -23.17 -7.86
CA LEU A 592 -7.13 -23.30 -7.15
C LEU A 592 -7.01 -24.47 -6.18
N VAL A 593 -7.34 -24.21 -4.92
CA VAL A 593 -7.20 -25.19 -3.84
C VAL A 593 -8.57 -25.54 -3.29
N SER A 594 -9.12 -26.71 -3.63
CA SER A 594 -10.36 -27.21 -3.05
C SER A 594 -10.10 -28.07 -1.81
N ASP A 595 -11.16 -28.70 -1.32
CA ASP A 595 -11.13 -29.71 -0.25
C ASP A 595 -10.50 -31.06 -0.70
N THR A 596 -10.26 -31.22 -2.00
CA THR A 596 -9.92 -32.52 -2.60
C THR A 596 -8.76 -32.41 -3.57
N GLU A 597 -8.61 -31.26 -4.22
CA GLU A 597 -7.75 -31.08 -5.39
C GLU A 597 -7.00 -29.74 -5.30
N THR A 598 -5.75 -29.75 -5.79
CA THR A 598 -5.00 -28.54 -6.11
C THR A 598 -4.73 -28.56 -7.59
N VAL A 599 -5.26 -27.59 -8.33
CA VAL A 599 -5.15 -27.54 -9.79
C VAL A 599 -4.63 -26.20 -10.25
N TYR A 600 -3.83 -26.20 -11.32
CA TYR A 600 -3.45 -24.98 -12.00
C TYR A 600 -4.71 -24.25 -12.49
N ALA A 601 -4.80 -22.96 -12.18
CA ALA A 601 -5.93 -22.15 -12.63
C ALA A 601 -5.84 -21.80 -14.12
N GLY A 602 -4.65 -21.97 -14.73
CA GLY A 602 -4.41 -21.74 -16.15
C GLY A 602 -4.16 -20.26 -16.48
N PRO A 603 -3.94 -19.93 -17.77
CA PRO A 603 -3.57 -18.58 -18.18
C PRO A 603 -4.75 -17.60 -18.17
N ASP A 604 -6.00 -18.09 -18.09
CA ASP A 604 -7.18 -17.22 -18.02
C ASP A 604 -7.35 -16.64 -16.62
N PHE A 605 -7.01 -15.37 -16.44
CA PHE A 605 -7.26 -14.63 -15.19
C PHE A 605 -8.73 -14.63 -14.76
N LYS A 606 -9.67 -14.91 -15.67
CA LYS A 606 -11.11 -14.98 -15.33
C LYS A 606 -11.50 -16.34 -14.78
N GLN A 607 -10.58 -17.29 -14.62
CA GLN A 607 -10.85 -18.54 -13.95
C GLN A 607 -11.16 -18.27 -12.47
N THR A 608 -12.27 -18.81 -11.98
CA THR A 608 -12.70 -18.66 -10.58
C THR A 608 -13.06 -20.02 -10.02
N CYS A 609 -13.10 -20.17 -8.69
CA CYS A 609 -13.55 -21.41 -8.06
C CYS A 609 -14.92 -21.88 -8.58
N ARG A 610 -15.84 -20.95 -8.85
CA ARG A 610 -17.16 -21.25 -9.41
C ARG A 610 -17.07 -21.81 -10.83
N LYS A 611 -16.27 -21.20 -11.70
CA LYS A 611 -16.08 -21.69 -13.08
C LYS A 611 -15.34 -23.02 -13.10
N ALA A 612 -14.34 -23.19 -12.25
CA ALA A 612 -13.59 -24.43 -12.12
C ALA A 612 -14.50 -25.60 -11.73
N ARG A 613 -15.40 -25.39 -10.76
CA ARG A 613 -16.44 -26.37 -10.41
C ARG A 613 -17.38 -26.69 -11.56
N GLN A 614 -17.82 -25.66 -12.29
CA GLN A 614 -18.71 -25.84 -13.45
C GLN A 614 -18.05 -26.64 -14.57
N GLN A 615 -16.74 -26.48 -14.74
CA GLN A 615 -15.91 -27.20 -15.70
C GLN A 615 -15.47 -28.58 -15.20
N GLY A 616 -15.72 -28.92 -13.94
CA GLY A 616 -15.23 -30.15 -13.32
C GLY A 616 -13.72 -30.20 -13.09
N LEU A 617 -13.06 -29.03 -13.04
CA LEU A 617 -11.63 -28.92 -12.73
C LEU A 617 -11.34 -29.07 -11.23
N ILE A 618 -12.33 -28.71 -10.40
CA ILE A 618 -12.30 -28.98 -8.97
C ILE A 618 -13.62 -29.61 -8.53
N GLY A 619 -13.57 -30.47 -7.52
CA GLY A 619 -14.73 -31.12 -6.91
C GLY A 619 -15.86 -30.15 -6.55
N ARG A 620 -17.10 -30.63 -6.60
CA ARG A 620 -18.30 -29.81 -6.34
C ARG A 620 -18.43 -29.33 -4.87
N GLY A 621 -17.53 -29.77 -3.98
CA GLY A 621 -17.70 -29.67 -2.53
C GLY A 621 -18.79 -30.64 -2.05
N ALA A 622 -18.62 -31.19 -0.86
CA ALA A 622 -19.61 -32.05 -0.22
C ALA A 622 -20.88 -31.27 0.18
#